data_AF-A0A1E4MIM8-F1
#
_entry.id   AF-A0A1E4MIM8-F1
#
_cell.length_a   1.000
_cell.length_b   1.000
_cell.length_c   1.000
_cell.angle_alpha   90.00
_cell.angle_beta   90.00
_cell.angle_gamma   90.00
#
_symmetry.space_group_name_H-M   'P 1'
#
loop_
_entity.id
_entity.type
_entity.pdbx_description
1 polymer ?
#
loop_
_entity_poly.entity_id
_entity_poly.type
_entity_poly.pdbx_seq_one_letter_code
_entity_poly.pdbx_strand_id
1 'polypeptide(L)' 'MRERAAVLAEEPFCRVCLERGLQVASDEVDHVVPLAWGGRDDRPNKQALCTPCHEAKSKAERAEARRRS' A
#
# COMPACT_ATOMS: atom_id res chain seq x y z
N MET A 1 10.93 10.86 7.98
CA MET A 1 10.13 11.46 6.88
C MET A 1 10.75 11.27 5.47
N ARG A 2 11.95 10.68 5.31
CA ARG A 2 12.60 10.54 3.98
C ARG A 2 12.01 9.44 3.08
N GLU A 3 11.40 8.40 3.66
CA GLU A 3 10.96 7.23 2.87
C GLU A 3 9.63 7.41 2.14
N ARG A 4 8.64 8.09 2.75
CA ARG A 4 7.31 8.27 2.11
C ARG A 4 7.42 9.09 0.82
N ALA A 5 8.15 10.21 0.87
CA ALA A 5 8.33 11.08 -0.29
C ALA A 5 9.12 10.37 -1.41
N ALA A 6 10.14 9.58 -1.07
CA ALA A 6 10.89 8.79 -2.04
C ALA A 6 10.00 7.76 -2.75
N VAL A 7 9.22 6.99 -2.00
CA VAL A 7 8.32 5.97 -2.56
C VAL A 7 7.27 6.61 -3.48
N LEU A 8 6.67 7.73 -3.09
CA LEU A 8 5.70 8.45 -3.93
C LEU A 8 6.33 9.06 -5.19
N ALA A 9 7.60 9.48 -5.13
CA ALA A 9 8.31 9.97 -6.30
C ALA A 9 8.67 8.85 -7.28
N GLU A 10 9.02 7.66 -6.77
CA GLU A 10 9.30 6.47 -7.60
C GLU A 10 8.02 5.84 -8.17
N GLU A 11 6.93 5.89 -7.42
CA GLU A 11 5.62 5.37 -7.80
C GLU A 11 4.56 6.47 -7.72
N PRO A 12 4.53 7.40 -8.70
CA PRO A 12 3.62 8.56 -8.70
C PRO A 12 2.15 8.16 -8.94
N PHE A 13 1.90 6.92 -9.36
CA PHE A 13 0.56 6.38 -9.57
C PHE A 13 0.29 5.23 -8.62
N CYS A 14 -0.96 5.09 -8.22
CA CYS A 14 -1.45 3.98 -7.42
C CYS A 14 -1.17 2.65 -8.12
N ARG A 15 -0.39 1.77 -7.48
CA ARG A 15 -0.01 0.46 -8.01
C ARG A 15 -1.22 -0.40 -8.39
N VAL A 16 -2.23 -0.45 -7.51
CA VAL A 16 -3.47 -1.22 -7.75
C VAL A 16 -4.29 -0.66 -8.91
N CYS A 17 -4.31 0.66 -9.10
CA CYS A 17 -4.99 1.27 -10.23
C CYS A 17 -4.23 1.02 -11.53
N LEU A 18 -2.90 1.12 -11.52
CA LEU A 18 -2.06 0.84 -12.68
C LEU A 18 -2.24 -0.60 -13.19
N GLU A 19 -2.32 -1.58 -12.29
CA GLU A 19 -2.61 -2.98 -12.65
C GLU A 19 -3.97 -3.15 -13.35
N ARG A 20 -4.91 -2.21 -13.13
CA ARG A 20 -6.22 -2.16 -13.79
C ARG A 20 -6.23 -1.28 -15.04
N GLY A 21 -5.08 -0.76 -15.46
CA GLY A 21 -4.95 0.17 -16.59
C GLY A 21 -5.38 1.61 -16.27
N LEU A 22 -5.53 1.97 -14.99
CA LEU A 22 -5.94 3.30 -14.53
C LEU A 22 -4.74 4.07 -13.98
N GLN A 23 -4.53 5.30 -14.45
CA GLN A 23 -3.49 6.19 -13.94
C GLN A 23 -4.09 7.13 -12.89
N VAL A 24 -4.13 6.68 -11.64
CA VAL A 24 -4.61 7.47 -10.50
C VAL A 24 -3.39 7.87 -9.68
N ALA A 25 -3.28 9.15 -9.28
CA ALA A 25 -2.18 9.61 -8.45
C ALA A 25 -2.11 8.84 -7.12
N SER A 26 -0.91 8.46 -6.70
CA SER A 26 -0.69 7.94 -5.36
C SER A 26 -0.58 9.09 -4.36
N ASP A 27 -1.19 8.91 -3.21
CA ASP A 27 -1.15 9.90 -2.12
C ASP A 27 -0.64 9.28 -0.82
N GLU A 28 -0.69 7.95 -0.68
CA GLU A 28 -0.35 7.17 0.50
C GLU A 28 0.70 6.11 0.18
N VAL A 29 1.51 5.76 1.19
CA VAL A 29 2.48 4.66 1.12
C VAL A 29 2.09 3.61 2.14
N ASP A 30 1.99 2.38 1.68
CA ASP A 30 1.52 1.25 2.49
C ASP A 30 2.46 0.06 2.33
N HIS A 31 2.41 -0.87 3.28
CA HIS A 31 3.16 -2.12 3.20
C HIS A 31 2.38 -3.15 2.36
N VAL A 32 3.05 -3.85 1.42
CA VAL A 32 2.44 -4.93 0.62
C VAL A 32 1.99 -6.07 1.52
N VAL A 33 2.87 -6.49 2.43
CA VAL A 33 2.56 -7.40 3.54
C VAL A 33 2.56 -6.58 4.82
N PRO A 34 1.47 -6.56 5.61
CA PRO A 34 1.44 -5.88 6.90
C PRO A 34 2.57 -6.33 7.82
N LEU A 35 3.15 -5.39 8.57
CA LEU A 35 4.17 -5.69 9.58
C LEU A 35 3.64 -6.71 10.62
N ALA A 36 2.36 -6.60 10.98
CA ALA A 36 1.69 -7.54 11.89
C ALA A 36 1.65 -8.99 11.37
N TRP A 37 1.85 -9.21 10.07
CA TRP A 37 1.88 -10.52 9.42
C TRP A 37 3.30 -10.95 9.02
N GLY A 38 4.33 -10.29 9.55
CA GLY A 38 5.73 -10.60 9.23
C GLY A 38 6.27 -9.83 8.01
N GLY A 39 5.56 -8.79 7.55
CA GLY A 39 6.09 -7.85 6.57
C GLY A 39 7.33 -7.13 7.09
N ARG A 40 8.27 -6.81 6.18
CA ARG A 40 9.48 -6.03 6.50
C ARG A 40 9.23 -4.55 6.23
N ASP A 41 9.88 -3.67 6.99
CA ASP A 41 9.83 -2.23 6.71
C ASP A 41 10.93 -1.82 5.73
N ASP A 42 10.96 -2.47 4.56
CA ASP A 42 11.93 -2.21 3.50
C ASP A 42 11.24 -1.72 2.20
N ARG A 43 12.01 -1.10 1.31
CA ARG A 43 11.48 -0.57 0.04
C ARG A 43 10.73 -1.61 -0.81
N PRO A 44 11.19 -2.88 -0.92
CA PRO A 44 10.46 -3.92 -1.64
C PRO A 44 9.07 -4.22 -1.08
N ASN A 45 8.87 -4.08 0.23
CA ASN A 45 7.56 -4.25 0.86
C ASN A 45 6.74 -2.95 0.91
N LYS A 46 7.19 -1.84 0.31
CA LYS A 46 6.42 -0.58 0.23
C LYS A 46 5.79 -0.43 -1.16
N GLN A 47 4.55 0.03 -1.18
CA GLN A 47 3.79 0.35 -2.39
C GLN A 47 3.12 1.70 -2.25
N ALA A 48 2.98 2.41 -3.36
CA ALA A 48 2.23 3.66 -3.42
C ALA A 48 0.77 3.40 -3.84
N LEU A 49 -0.18 3.95 -3.09
CA LEU A 49 -1.61 3.76 -3.31
C LEU A 49 -2.33 5.12 -3.29
N CYS A 50 -3.47 5.18 -3.98
CA CYS A 50 -4.44 6.24 -3.76
C CYS A 50 -5.25 5.93 -2.50
N THR A 51 -5.79 6.95 -1.85
CA THR A 51 -6.57 6.82 -0.61
C THR A 51 -7.66 5.73 -0.72
N PRO A 52 -8.49 5.64 -1.77
CA PRO A 52 -9.53 4.60 -1.88
C PRO A 52 -8.96 3.16 -1.89
N CYS A 53 -7.85 2.94 -2.58
CA CYS A 53 -7.21 1.63 -2.63
C CYS A 53 -6.54 1.27 -1.29
N HIS A 54 -5.94 2.25 -0.63
CA HIS A 54 -5.36 2.09 0.70
C HIS A 54 -6.43 1.72 1.74
N GLU A 55 -7.57 2.41 1.75
CA GLU A 55 -8.69 2.09 2.65
C GLU A 55 -9.27 0.70 2.38
N ALA A 56 -9.44 0.34 1.10
CA ALA A 56 -9.92 -0.98 0.72
C ALA A 56 -8.99 -2.11 1.21
N LYS A 57 -7.66 -1.93 1.05
CA LYS A 57 -6.66 -2.87 1.57
C LYS A 57 -6.71 -2.97 3.09
N SER A 58 -6.68 -1.83 3.78
CA SER A 58 -6.80 -1.76 5.25
C SER A 58 -8.04 -2.50 5.78
N LYS A 59 -9.19 -2.36 5.10
CA LYS A 59 -10.42 -3.06 5.47
C LYS A 59 -10.32 -4.58 5.27
N ALA A 60 -9.75 -5.01 4.15
CA ALA A 60 -9.53 -6.43 3.86
C ALA A 60 -8.61 -7.08 4.90
N GLU A 61 -7.53 -6.39 5.27
CA GLU A 61 -6.55 -6.87 6.25
C GLU A 61 -7.14 -6.97 7.65
N ARG A 62 -7.95 -6.00 8.07
CA ARG A 62 -8.69 -6.09 9.34
C ARG A 62 -9.67 -7.26 9.34
N ALA A 63 -10.34 -7.54 8.22
CA ALA A 63 -11.24 -8.67 8.10
C ALA A 63 -10.49 -10.01 8.20
N GLU A 64 -9.33 -10.11 7.55
CA GLU A 64 -8.46 -11.29 7.59
C GLU A 64 -7.84 -11.50 8.97
N ALA A 65 -7.40 -10.43 9.65
CA ALA A 65 -6.87 -10.52 11.01
C ALA A 65 -7.91 -11.11 11.99
N ARG A 66 -9.19 -10.78 11.82
CA ARG A 66 -10.29 -11.37 12.61
C ARG A 66 -10.59 -12.84 12.28
N ARG A 67 -10.18 -13.32 11.10
CA ARG A 67 -10.33 -14.75 10.74
C ARG A 67 -9.18 -15.59 11.27
N ARG A 68 -8.05 -14.97 11.58
CA ARG A 68 -6.82 -15.61 12.10
C ARG A 68 -6.76 -15.68 13.62
N SER A 69 -7.67 -14.99 14.31
CA SER A 69 -7.86 -15.05 15.77
C SER A 69 -8.79 -16.19 16.16
#